data_AF-A0A660SP27-F1
#
_entry.id   AF-A0A660SP27-F1
#
_cell.length_a   1.000
_cell.length_b   1.000
_cell.length_c   1.000
_cell.angle_alpha   90.00
_cell.angle_beta   90.00
_cell.angle_gamma   90.00
#
_symmetry.space_group_name_H-M   'P 1'
#
loop_
_entity.id
_entity.type
_entity.pdbx_description
1 polymer ?
#
loop_
_entity_poly.entity_id
_entity_poly.type
_entity_poly.pdbx_seq_one_letter_code
_entity_poly.pdbx_strand_id
1 'polypeptide(L)'
;MAPKKTTKKTITTRKPAVKPKSSQKKPVHNQAKAELSAILDELAADEINWLITQAKTMLYNHKVEEVNKAAQNLADSKNKSKSKPASSGSSHPENMIDIVQTGSKKSFNILLGNARLFINLEELKALVKIAAAANDSGDGSGRLYRWFSKERSDILKDGGIGSPADKSLRVIYSILKDRFTVG
;
A
#
# COMPACT_ATOMS: atom_id res chain seq x y z
N MET A 1 65.50 -41.55 -5.28
CA MET A 1 64.51 -40.45 -5.27
C MET A 1 64.88 -39.45 -6.36
N ALA A 2 63.98 -39.20 -7.29
CA ALA A 2 64.07 -38.21 -8.36
C ALA A 2 63.57 -36.82 -7.87
N PRO A 3 63.65 -35.70 -8.62
CA PRO A 3 64.78 -35.16 -9.40
C PRO A 3 64.84 -33.59 -9.48
N LYS A 4 65.74 -33.08 -10.34
CA LYS A 4 65.66 -31.86 -11.22
C LYS A 4 66.24 -30.50 -10.78
N LYS A 5 67.43 -30.21 -11.34
CA LYS A 5 67.85 -28.88 -11.86
C LYS A 5 66.95 -28.47 -13.05
N THR A 6 66.66 -27.19 -13.26
CA THR A 6 66.97 -26.40 -14.50
C THR A 6 66.20 -25.06 -14.64
N THR A 7 66.99 -23.98 -14.85
CA THR A 7 66.83 -22.80 -15.72
C THR A 7 65.49 -22.06 -15.91
N LYS A 8 65.57 -20.75 -15.58
CA LYS A 8 64.70 -19.65 -16.04
C LYS A 8 64.73 -19.53 -17.58
N LYS A 9 63.55 -19.43 -18.20
CA LYS A 9 63.36 -18.93 -19.59
C LYS A 9 62.04 -18.16 -19.72
N THR A 10 62.17 -16.95 -20.27
CA THR A 10 61.35 -16.32 -21.33
C THR A 10 59.89 -15.89 -21.05
N ILE A 11 59.74 -14.56 -20.93
CA ILE A 11 58.79 -13.63 -21.58
C ILE A 11 57.56 -14.23 -22.29
N THR A 12 56.37 -13.79 -21.89
CA THR A 12 55.23 -13.58 -22.83
C THR A 12 54.39 -12.41 -22.33
N THR A 13 54.43 -11.32 -23.10
CA THR A 13 53.55 -10.16 -23.03
C THR A 13 52.09 -10.58 -23.25
N ARG A 14 51.25 -10.42 -22.23
CA ARG A 14 49.79 -10.51 -22.37
C ARG A 14 49.14 -9.16 -22.06
N LYS A 15 48.72 -8.53 -23.15
CA LYS A 15 47.72 -7.47 -23.31
C LYS A 15 46.62 -7.59 -22.22
N PRO A 16 46.26 -6.52 -21.48
CA PRO A 16 45.24 -6.63 -20.46
C PRO A 16 43.88 -6.92 -21.11
N ALA A 17 43.27 -8.02 -20.67
CA ALA A 17 41.93 -8.42 -21.04
C ALA A 17 40.93 -7.32 -20.65
N VAL A 18 40.12 -6.93 -21.62
CA VAL A 18 39.02 -5.98 -21.47
C VAL A 18 38.07 -6.49 -20.37
N LYS A 19 37.92 -5.71 -19.30
CA LYS A 19 36.93 -5.94 -18.25
C LYS A 19 35.53 -5.99 -18.89
N PRO A 20 34.68 -6.98 -18.56
CA PRO A 20 33.29 -6.95 -19.01
C PRO A 20 32.61 -5.70 -18.42
N LYS A 21 32.03 -4.87 -19.29
CA LYS A 21 31.21 -3.72 -18.92
C LYS A 21 30.09 -4.22 -18.00
N SER A 22 30.12 -3.81 -16.73
CA SER A 22 28.95 -3.92 -15.87
C SER A 22 27.85 -3.07 -16.49
N SER A 23 26.81 -3.71 -16.99
CA SER A 23 25.54 -3.07 -17.32
C SER A 23 24.95 -2.53 -16.02
N GLN A 24 25.27 -1.25 -15.74
CA GLN A 24 24.62 -0.49 -14.68
C GLN A 24 23.12 -0.47 -14.98
N LYS A 25 22.35 -1.26 -14.21
CA LYS A 25 20.90 -1.13 -14.15
C LYS A 25 20.60 0.32 -13.78
N LYS A 26 20.09 1.12 -14.74
CA LYS A 26 19.56 2.46 -14.42
C LYS A 26 18.54 2.28 -13.28
N PRO A 27 18.55 3.16 -12.26
CA PRO A 27 17.63 3.03 -11.14
C PRO A 27 16.21 3.15 -11.70
N VAL A 28 15.42 2.10 -11.54
CA VAL A 28 14.03 1.96 -12.02
C VAL A 28 13.17 3.20 -11.68
N HIS A 29 13.53 3.87 -10.59
CA HIS A 29 12.90 5.09 -10.09
C HIS A 29 12.99 6.30 -11.04
N ASN A 30 14.06 6.42 -11.84
CA ASN A 30 14.20 7.55 -12.78
C ASN A 30 13.33 7.40 -14.03
N GLN A 31 13.04 6.16 -14.43
CA GLN A 31 12.22 5.90 -15.60
C GLN A 31 10.74 6.13 -15.30
N ALA A 32 10.24 5.61 -14.18
CA ALA A 32 8.86 5.84 -13.74
C ALA A 32 8.57 7.33 -13.48
N LYS A 33 9.55 8.08 -12.97
CA LYS A 33 9.42 9.53 -12.79
C LYS A 33 9.30 10.28 -14.12
N ALA A 34 10.09 9.87 -15.13
CA ALA A 34 10.06 10.48 -16.45
C ALA A 34 8.73 10.18 -17.19
N GLU A 35 8.25 8.95 -17.10
CA GLU A 35 6.95 8.54 -17.66
C GLU A 35 5.79 9.30 -16.98
N LEU A 36 5.83 9.43 -15.64
CA LEU A 36 4.82 10.21 -14.91
C LEU A 36 4.83 11.69 -15.31
N SER A 37 6.00 12.31 -15.48
CA SER A 37 6.07 13.71 -15.92
C SER A 37 5.52 13.93 -17.32
N ALA A 38 5.72 12.98 -18.24
CA ALA A 38 5.17 13.08 -19.59
C ALA A 38 3.64 13.00 -19.60
N ILE A 39 3.06 12.17 -18.73
CA ILE A 39 1.60 12.02 -18.60
C ILE A 39 0.98 13.23 -17.89
N LEU A 40 1.66 13.79 -16.89
CA LEU A 40 1.15 14.94 -16.12
C LEU A 40 0.86 16.18 -16.98
N ASP A 41 1.58 16.37 -18.08
CA ASP A 41 1.36 17.48 -19.01
C ASP A 41 0.05 17.35 -19.82
N GLU A 42 -0.52 16.14 -19.91
CA GLU A 42 -1.77 15.86 -20.63
C GLU A 42 -3.01 15.87 -19.71
N LEU A 43 -2.83 15.91 -18.38
CA LEU A 43 -3.92 15.85 -17.40
C LEU A 43 -4.48 17.24 -17.07
N ALA A 44 -5.77 17.27 -16.76
CA ALA A 44 -6.43 18.46 -16.22
C ALA A 44 -6.02 18.73 -14.76
N ALA A 45 -6.19 19.99 -14.32
CA ALA A 45 -5.84 20.41 -12.96
C ALA A 45 -6.52 19.57 -11.85
N ASP A 46 -7.77 19.15 -12.06
CA ASP A 46 -8.51 18.33 -11.11
C ASP A 46 -7.93 16.90 -11.00
N GLU A 47 -7.49 16.33 -12.11
CA GLU A 47 -6.88 14.99 -12.18
C GLU A 47 -5.49 14.99 -11.54
N ILE A 48 -4.72 16.07 -11.75
CA ILE A 48 -3.44 16.30 -11.08
C ILE A 48 -3.65 16.45 -9.57
N ASN A 49 -4.66 17.21 -9.14
CA ASN A 49 -4.99 17.35 -7.72
C ASN A 49 -5.40 16.01 -7.07
N TRP A 50 -6.11 15.16 -7.81
CA TRP A 50 -6.42 13.81 -7.38
C TRP A 50 -5.15 12.98 -7.19
N LEU A 51 -4.22 12.98 -8.15
CA LEU A 51 -2.92 12.31 -8.03
C LEU A 51 -2.09 12.82 -6.85
N ILE A 52 -2.08 14.13 -6.61
CA ILE A 52 -1.41 14.74 -5.45
C ILE A 52 -2.02 14.23 -4.14
N THR A 53 -3.34 14.09 -4.08
CA THR A 53 -4.05 13.57 -2.90
C THR A 53 -3.69 12.11 -2.64
N GLN A 54 -3.64 11.29 -3.71
CA GLN A 54 -3.16 9.91 -3.62
C GLN A 54 -1.71 9.84 -3.14
N ALA A 55 -0.81 10.65 -3.71
CA ALA A 55 0.60 10.69 -3.33
C ALA A 55 0.80 11.12 -1.86
N LYS A 56 0.06 12.15 -1.39
CA LYS A 56 0.08 12.58 0.02
C LYS A 56 -0.41 11.49 0.96
N THR A 57 -1.44 10.74 0.56
CA THR A 57 -1.95 9.60 1.33
C THR A 57 -0.88 8.51 1.44
N MET A 58 -0.24 8.15 0.33
CA MET A 58 0.87 7.18 0.33
C MET A 58 2.04 7.63 1.22
N LEU A 59 2.43 8.91 1.15
CA LEU A 59 3.52 9.46 1.95
C LEU A 59 3.19 9.43 3.45
N TYR A 60 1.95 9.77 3.81
CA TYR A 60 1.47 9.69 5.18
C TYR A 60 1.48 8.24 5.68
N ASN A 61 0.99 7.30 4.87
CA ASN A 61 0.99 5.87 5.22
C ASN A 61 2.41 5.36 5.46
N HIS A 62 3.36 5.72 4.60
CA HIS A 62 4.77 5.37 4.80
C HIS A 62 5.35 5.95 6.11
N LYS A 63 4.97 7.18 6.46
CA LYS A 63 5.38 7.79 7.73
C LYS A 63 4.76 7.09 8.94
N VAL A 64 3.49 6.69 8.85
CA VAL A 64 2.81 5.91 9.89
C VAL A 64 3.44 4.52 10.02
N GLU A 65 3.80 3.87 8.90
CA GLU A 65 4.54 2.61 8.87
C GLU A 65 5.88 2.72 9.60
N GLU A 66 6.66 3.78 9.35
CA GLU A 66 7.95 3.99 10.00
C GLU A 66 7.80 4.11 11.53
N VAL A 67 6.81 4.88 11.98
CA VAL A 67 6.50 5.06 13.40
C VAL A 67 5.98 3.75 14.02
N ASN A 68 5.09 3.03 13.35
CA ASN A 68 4.56 1.76 13.81
C ASN A 68 5.62 0.67 13.85
N LYS A 69 6.54 0.64 12.88
CA LYS A 69 7.66 -0.30 12.84
C LYS A 69 8.66 -0.01 13.96
N ALA A 70 8.90 1.25 14.28
CA ALA A 70 9.69 1.62 15.46
C ALA A 70 9.00 1.16 16.78
N ALA A 71 7.68 1.30 16.87
CA ALA A 71 6.90 0.83 18.01
C ALA A 71 6.81 -0.71 18.10
N GLN A 72 6.70 -1.42 16.97
CA GLN A 72 6.69 -2.88 16.91
C GLN A 72 8.05 -3.47 17.29
N ASN A 73 9.17 -2.90 16.83
CA ASN A 73 10.50 -3.38 17.25
C ASN A 73 10.71 -3.30 18.78
N LEU A 74 10.02 -2.40 19.48
CA LEU A 74 10.00 -2.34 20.94
C LEU A 74 9.07 -3.39 21.58
N ALA A 75 8.00 -3.82 20.89
CA ALA A 75 7.04 -4.82 21.36
C ALA A 75 7.42 -6.28 21.02
N ASP A 76 8.07 -6.50 19.88
CA ASP A 76 8.46 -7.83 19.36
C ASP A 76 9.63 -8.46 20.12
N SER A 77 10.35 -7.68 20.94
CA SER A 77 11.32 -8.23 21.91
C SER A 77 10.65 -9.03 23.03
N LYS A 78 9.31 -9.06 23.12
CA LYS A 78 8.58 -9.71 24.22
C LYS A 78 7.65 -10.86 23.81
N ASN A 79 7.35 -11.06 22.53
CA ASN A 79 6.32 -12.02 22.10
C ASN A 79 6.68 -12.82 20.84
N LYS A 80 7.81 -13.52 20.87
CA LYS A 80 8.19 -14.46 19.81
C LYS A 80 7.54 -15.83 20.02
N SER A 81 6.21 -15.91 19.94
CA SER A 81 5.52 -17.18 19.65
C SER A 81 4.07 -16.94 19.21
N LYS A 82 3.84 -16.98 17.90
CA LYS A 82 2.75 -17.74 17.25
C LYS A 82 2.70 -17.39 15.77
N SER A 83 3.13 -18.37 14.99
CA SER A 83 2.88 -18.52 13.57
C SER A 83 1.39 -18.58 13.25
N LYS A 84 0.96 -17.95 12.16
CA LYS A 84 -0.15 -18.39 11.31
C LYS A 84 -0.16 -17.68 9.94
N PRO A 85 -0.88 -18.20 8.92
CA PRO A 85 -0.28 -18.63 7.66
C PRO A 85 -0.52 -17.64 6.52
N ALA A 86 0.35 -17.74 5.52
CA ALA A 86 0.25 -17.02 4.25
C ALA A 86 -1.05 -17.38 3.51
N SER A 87 -1.88 -16.37 3.23
CA SER A 87 -2.91 -16.41 2.19
C SER A 87 -2.42 -15.61 0.99
N SER A 88 -2.44 -16.25 -0.18
CA SER A 88 -2.00 -15.68 -1.45
C SER A 88 -3.02 -14.67 -1.99
N GLY A 89 -2.50 -13.67 -2.71
CA GLY A 89 -3.29 -12.86 -3.64
C GLY A 89 -3.33 -11.38 -3.31
N SER A 90 -2.59 -10.61 -4.13
CA SER A 90 -2.39 -9.15 -4.12
C SER A 90 -1.46 -8.64 -3.01
N SER A 91 -0.27 -8.22 -3.43
CA SER A 91 0.66 -7.38 -2.68
C SER A 91 0.04 -5.98 -2.50
N HIS A 92 -1.02 -5.89 -1.70
CA HIS A 92 -1.44 -4.61 -1.14
C HIS A 92 -0.53 -4.33 0.05
N PRO A 93 0.02 -3.11 0.19
CA PRO A 93 0.86 -2.77 1.33
C PRO A 93 0.06 -2.98 2.62
N GLU A 94 0.70 -3.61 3.63
CA GLU A 94 0.11 -4.11 4.89
C GLU A 94 -0.64 -3.05 5.74
N ASN A 95 -0.69 -1.78 5.32
CA ASN A 95 -1.37 -0.69 6.01
C ASN A 95 -2.29 0.15 5.09
N MET A 96 -2.68 -0.39 3.92
CA MET A 96 -3.53 0.33 2.98
C MET A 96 -5.02 0.29 3.38
N ILE A 97 -5.67 1.45 3.29
CA ILE A 97 -7.13 1.55 3.39
C ILE A 97 -7.69 1.73 1.98
N ASP A 98 -8.44 0.76 1.49
CA ASP A 98 -9.10 0.84 0.17
C ASP A 98 -10.36 -0.01 0.12
N ILE A 99 -11.22 0.23 -0.87
CA ILE A 99 -12.40 -0.57 -1.16
C ILE A 99 -12.22 -1.17 -2.56
N VAL A 100 -12.03 -2.49 -2.61
CA VAL A 100 -11.72 -3.21 -3.84
C VAL A 100 -12.84 -4.20 -4.17
N GLN A 101 -13.28 -4.22 -5.42
CA GLN A 101 -14.23 -5.22 -5.91
C GLN A 101 -13.55 -6.58 -6.04
N THR A 102 -14.18 -7.64 -5.55
CA THR A 102 -13.58 -8.99 -5.52
C THR A 102 -14.45 -10.02 -6.25
N GLY A 103 -13.87 -10.66 -7.27
CA GLY A 103 -14.47 -11.78 -8.00
C GLY A 103 -15.77 -11.44 -8.75
N SER A 104 -16.86 -11.28 -8.03
CA SER A 104 -18.21 -10.98 -8.54
C SER A 104 -18.53 -9.48 -8.49
N LYS A 105 -19.37 -9.00 -9.41
CA LYS A 105 -19.77 -7.57 -9.49
C LYS A 105 -20.47 -7.03 -8.22
N LYS A 106 -20.92 -7.91 -7.33
CA LYS A 106 -21.70 -7.57 -6.13
C LYS A 106 -20.92 -7.71 -4.81
N SER A 107 -19.64 -8.02 -4.89
CA SER A 107 -18.82 -8.37 -3.73
C SER A 107 -17.61 -7.44 -3.64
N PHE A 108 -17.38 -6.89 -2.46
CA PHE A 108 -16.30 -5.92 -2.23
C PHE A 108 -15.55 -6.28 -0.95
N ASN A 109 -14.30 -5.86 -0.86
CA ASN A 109 -13.48 -5.95 0.33
C ASN A 109 -13.07 -4.55 0.75
N ILE A 110 -13.30 -4.22 2.02
CA ILE A 110 -12.65 -3.09 2.66
C ILE A 110 -11.30 -3.60 3.20
N LEU A 111 -10.23 -3.04 2.67
CA LEU A 111 -8.88 -3.21 3.20
C LEU A 111 -8.71 -2.16 4.31
N LEU A 112 -8.31 -2.61 5.49
CA LEU A 112 -8.00 -1.77 6.65
C LEU A 112 -6.69 -2.29 7.25
N GLY A 113 -5.59 -1.85 6.64
CA GLY A 113 -4.28 -2.39 6.94
C GLY A 113 -4.21 -3.90 6.77
N ASN A 114 -4.03 -4.64 7.87
CA ASN A 114 -3.96 -6.10 7.82
C ASN A 114 -5.34 -6.78 7.84
N ALA A 115 -6.42 -6.03 8.03
CA ALA A 115 -7.78 -6.55 7.98
C ALA A 115 -8.33 -6.48 6.55
N ARG A 116 -8.86 -7.60 6.06
CA ARG A 116 -9.65 -7.67 4.83
C ARG A 116 -11.07 -8.05 5.18
N LEU A 117 -11.97 -7.08 5.07
CA LEU A 117 -13.34 -7.20 5.52
C LEU A 117 -14.27 -7.26 4.32
N PHE A 118 -14.99 -8.37 4.19
CA PHE A 118 -15.91 -8.57 3.09
C PHE A 118 -17.20 -7.79 3.31
N ILE A 119 -17.68 -7.12 2.26
CA ILE A 119 -18.99 -6.47 2.21
C ILE A 119 -19.70 -6.81 0.89
N ASN A 120 -21.02 -6.83 0.93
CA ASN A 120 -21.86 -7.00 -0.24
C ASN A 120 -22.25 -5.64 -0.87
N LEU A 121 -22.93 -5.69 -2.01
CA LEU A 121 -23.36 -4.49 -2.74
C LEU A 121 -24.41 -3.66 -1.99
N GLU A 122 -25.28 -4.28 -1.18
CA GLU A 122 -26.29 -3.55 -0.42
C GLU A 122 -25.66 -2.75 0.72
N GLU A 123 -24.71 -3.36 1.44
CA GLU A 123 -23.88 -2.73 2.45
C GLU A 123 -23.09 -1.58 1.83
N LEU A 124 -22.43 -1.80 0.69
CA LEU A 124 -21.71 -0.74 -0.01
C LEU A 124 -22.65 0.42 -0.38
N LYS A 125 -23.83 0.14 -0.93
CA LYS A 125 -24.82 1.19 -1.24
C LYS A 125 -25.26 1.96 0.00
N ALA A 126 -25.45 1.29 1.13
CA ALA A 126 -25.78 1.95 2.39
C ALA A 126 -24.65 2.90 2.83
N LEU A 127 -23.39 2.45 2.75
CA LEU A 127 -22.22 3.25 3.06
C LEU A 127 -22.08 4.47 2.14
N VAL A 128 -22.29 4.29 0.82
CA VAL A 128 -22.25 5.39 -0.16
C VAL A 128 -23.37 6.40 0.10
N LYS A 129 -24.59 5.95 0.42
CA LYS A 129 -25.70 6.85 0.81
C LYS A 129 -25.36 7.66 2.07
N ILE A 130 -24.75 7.02 3.06
CA ILE A 130 -24.31 7.70 4.30
C ILE A 130 -23.25 8.76 3.98
N ALA A 131 -22.27 8.42 3.14
CA ALA A 131 -21.21 9.34 2.73
C ALA A 131 -21.77 10.52 1.91
N ALA A 132 -22.69 10.26 0.99
CA ALA A 132 -23.32 11.30 0.17
C ALA A 132 -24.22 12.24 1.00
N ALA A 133 -24.87 11.74 2.05
CA ALA A 133 -25.74 12.53 2.92
C ALA A 133 -25.00 13.33 4.00
N ALA A 134 -23.66 13.18 4.11
CA ALA A 134 -22.86 13.89 5.10
C ALA A 134 -22.29 15.20 4.54
N ASN A 135 -22.32 16.24 5.38
CA ASN A 135 -21.90 17.59 4.97
C ASN A 135 -20.37 17.75 4.93
N ASP A 136 -19.67 17.06 5.83
CA ASP A 136 -18.22 17.15 6.04
C ASP A 136 -17.64 15.75 6.33
N SER A 137 -16.32 15.62 6.21
CA SER A 137 -15.55 14.43 6.55
C SER A 137 -15.74 13.96 8.00
N GLY A 138 -15.88 14.87 8.96
CA GLY A 138 -16.15 14.53 10.37
C GLY A 138 -17.56 14.01 10.61
N ASP A 139 -18.57 14.65 10.01
CA ASP A 139 -19.95 14.14 10.02
C ASP A 139 -20.02 12.76 9.31
N GLY A 140 -19.36 12.63 8.16
CA GLY A 140 -19.26 11.39 7.40
C GLY A 140 -18.63 10.26 8.20
N SER A 141 -17.47 10.50 8.83
CA SER A 141 -16.80 9.49 9.66
C SER A 141 -17.67 9.08 10.86
N GLY A 142 -18.33 10.05 11.50
CA GLY A 142 -19.23 9.79 12.63
C GLY A 142 -20.43 8.92 12.24
N ARG A 143 -21.05 9.20 11.09
CA ARG A 143 -22.18 8.39 10.60
C ARG A 143 -21.75 6.99 10.16
N LEU A 144 -20.60 6.86 9.50
CA LEU A 144 -20.02 5.56 9.14
C LEU A 144 -19.74 4.72 10.39
N TYR A 145 -19.13 5.31 11.43
CA TYR A 145 -18.88 4.60 12.70
C TYR A 145 -20.16 4.08 13.34
N ARG A 146 -21.22 4.90 13.38
CA ARG A 146 -22.53 4.49 13.91
C ARG A 146 -23.13 3.34 13.11
N TRP A 147 -23.02 3.39 11.79
CA TRP A 147 -23.52 2.32 10.92
C TRP A 147 -22.73 1.03 11.15
N PHE A 148 -21.39 1.09 11.15
CA PHE A 148 -20.55 -0.08 11.43
C PHE A 148 -20.80 -0.64 12.83
N SER A 149 -20.98 0.21 13.83
CA SER A 149 -21.28 -0.27 15.20
C SER A 149 -22.57 -1.08 15.26
N LYS A 150 -23.56 -0.75 14.44
CA LYS A 150 -24.87 -1.39 14.41
C LYS A 150 -24.92 -2.64 13.52
N GLU A 151 -24.42 -2.52 12.29
CA GLU A 151 -24.57 -3.58 11.27
C GLU A 151 -23.34 -4.49 11.21
N ARG A 152 -22.14 -3.96 11.42
CA ARG A 152 -20.86 -4.63 11.16
C ARG A 152 -19.79 -4.30 12.20
N SER A 153 -20.06 -4.63 13.45
CA SER A 153 -19.15 -4.31 14.56
C SER A 153 -17.80 -5.04 14.46
N ASP A 154 -17.73 -6.12 13.68
CA ASP A 154 -16.50 -6.82 13.29
C ASP A 154 -15.53 -5.89 12.56
N ILE A 155 -16.02 -5.03 11.64
CA ILE A 155 -15.20 -4.08 10.90
C ILE A 155 -14.48 -3.12 11.83
N LEU A 156 -15.14 -2.67 12.90
CA LEU A 156 -14.53 -1.78 13.88
C LEU A 156 -13.47 -2.50 14.72
N LYS A 157 -13.73 -3.74 15.13
CA LYS A 157 -12.82 -4.52 15.98
C LYS A 157 -11.58 -4.97 15.21
N ASP A 158 -11.78 -5.61 14.06
CA ASP A 158 -10.71 -6.16 13.26
C ASP A 158 -9.92 -5.07 12.55
N GLY A 159 -10.58 -3.98 12.15
CA GLY A 159 -9.95 -2.78 11.58
C GLY A 159 -9.32 -1.84 12.61
N GLY A 160 -9.40 -2.16 13.92
CA GLY A 160 -8.79 -1.35 14.98
C GLY A 160 -9.40 0.05 15.16
N ILE A 161 -10.65 0.25 14.74
CA ILE A 161 -11.36 1.54 14.79
C ILE A 161 -12.06 1.70 16.14
N GLY A 162 -11.43 2.45 17.05
CA GLY A 162 -11.97 2.68 18.39
C GLY A 162 -12.93 3.87 18.52
N SER A 163 -12.93 4.79 17.56
CA SER A 163 -13.60 6.10 17.72
C SER A 163 -14.27 6.60 16.43
N PRO A 164 -15.38 7.35 16.54
CA PRO A 164 -15.98 8.05 15.39
C PRO A 164 -15.05 9.06 14.70
N ALA A 165 -14.03 9.54 15.42
CA ALA A 165 -13.04 10.49 14.91
C ALA A 165 -11.81 9.80 14.28
N ASP A 166 -11.83 8.47 14.17
CA ASP A 166 -10.72 7.71 13.60
C ASP A 166 -10.41 8.15 12.17
N LYS A 167 -9.12 8.29 11.87
CA LYS A 167 -8.65 8.73 10.56
C LYS A 167 -9.01 7.74 9.47
N SER A 168 -9.08 6.45 9.79
CA SER A 168 -9.40 5.38 8.86
C SER A 168 -10.81 5.55 8.30
N LEU A 169 -11.76 5.99 9.12
CA LEU A 169 -13.13 6.28 8.70
C LEU A 169 -13.21 7.50 7.78
N ARG A 170 -12.36 8.51 7.99
CA ARG A 170 -12.28 9.68 7.10
C ARG A 170 -11.75 9.29 5.72
N VAL A 171 -10.79 8.36 5.67
CA VAL A 171 -10.26 7.82 4.42
C VAL A 171 -11.35 7.01 3.72
N ILE A 172 -12.02 6.09 4.42
CA ILE A 172 -13.16 5.33 3.89
C ILE A 172 -14.24 6.26 3.34
N TYR A 173 -14.61 7.30 4.10
CA TYR A 173 -15.57 8.32 3.66
C TYR A 173 -15.16 8.96 2.33
N SER A 174 -13.90 9.37 2.21
CA SER A 174 -13.39 10.05 1.01
C SER A 174 -13.43 9.09 -0.19
N ILE A 175 -13.00 7.84 0.01
CA ILE A 175 -13.07 6.79 -1.04
C ILE A 175 -14.51 6.55 -1.50
N LEU A 176 -15.46 6.47 -0.56
CA LEU A 176 -16.87 6.25 -0.87
C LEU A 176 -17.46 7.40 -1.68
N LYS A 177 -17.11 8.65 -1.34
CA LYS A 177 -17.61 9.85 -2.02
C LYS A 177 -17.01 10.01 -3.42
N ASP A 178 -15.73 9.70 -3.58
CA ASP A 178 -14.99 9.97 -4.82
C ASP A 178 -15.16 8.84 -5.85
N ARG A 179 -15.21 7.56 -5.41
CA ARG A 179 -15.24 6.41 -6.32
C ARG A 179 -16.64 5.89 -6.63
N PHE A 180 -17.64 6.23 -5.81
CA PHE A 180 -18.96 5.65 -5.92
C PHE A 180 -20.04 6.75 -5.94
N THR A 181 -20.98 6.62 -6.86
CA THR A 181 -22.12 7.53 -6.98
C THR A 181 -23.37 6.84 -6.45
N VAL A 182 -24.25 7.63 -5.81
CA VAL A 182 -25.58 7.17 -5.41
C VAL A 182 -26.40 6.96 -6.70
N GLY A 183 -26.62 5.71 -7.07
CA GLY A 183 -27.53 5.30 -8.15
C GLY A 183 -28.87 4.80 -7.62
#